data_AF-A0A523LTB7-F1
#
_entry.id   AF-A0A523LTB7-F1
#
_cell.length_a   1.000
_cell.length_b   1.000
_cell.length_c   1.000
_cell.angle_alpha   90.00
_cell.angle_beta   90.00
_cell.angle_gamma   90.00
#
_symmetry.space_group_name_H-M   'P 1'
#
loop_
_entity.id
_entity.type
_entity.pdbx_description
1 polymer ?
#
loop_
_entity_poly.entity_id
_entity_poly.type
_entity_poly.pdbx_seq_one_letter_code
_entity_poly.pdbx_strand_id
1 'polypeptide(L)'
;MHKDGVISMARGDVGTASSEFFICVGDQPGLDYGKFRNPDSQGFAAFGQVVSGMDVVRRIIQLPAGGASESDYTKGQILTEPVEIISVRRSE
;
A
#
# COMPACT_ATOMS: atom_id res chain seq x y z
N MET A 1 -14.39 -3.66 2.83
CA MET A 1 -13.50 -2.79 2.05
C MET A 1 -12.10 -2.94 2.68
N HIS A 2 -11.02 -2.60 1.95
CA HIS A 2 -9.63 -3.01 2.25
C HIS A 2 -9.45 -4.45 2.78
N LYS A 3 -9.77 -5.43 1.92
CA LYS A 3 -9.51 -6.86 2.18
C LYS A 3 -8.13 -7.27 1.67
N ASP A 4 -7.69 -8.49 1.99
CA ASP A 4 -6.44 -9.05 1.46
C ASP A 4 -6.33 -8.90 -0.08
N GLY A 5 -5.21 -8.35 -0.53
CA GLY A 5 -4.89 -8.09 -1.93
C GLY A 5 -5.53 -6.84 -2.54
N VAL A 6 -6.35 -6.07 -1.82
CA VAL A 6 -6.91 -4.81 -2.35
C VAL A 6 -5.79 -3.81 -2.62
N ILE A 7 -5.84 -3.18 -3.80
CA ILE A 7 -4.95 -2.11 -4.23
C ILE A 7 -5.64 -0.77 -4.02
N SER A 8 -4.94 0.14 -3.37
CA SER A 8 -5.46 1.45 -2.96
C SER A 8 -4.46 2.56 -3.19
N MET A 9 -4.95 3.78 -3.40
CA MET A 9 -4.13 4.98 -3.54
C MET A 9 -3.57 5.41 -2.18
N ALA A 10 -2.25 5.63 -2.08
CA ALA A 10 -1.66 6.32 -0.94
C ALA A 10 -1.87 7.83 -1.08
N ARG A 11 -1.84 8.54 0.07
CA ARG A 11 -2.00 9.99 0.12
C ARG A 11 -1.33 10.56 1.37
N GLY A 12 -0.93 11.83 1.31
CA GLY A 12 -0.60 12.65 2.48
C GLY A 12 -1.88 13.26 3.06
N ASP A 13 -2.50 14.16 2.31
CA ASP A 13 -3.75 14.83 2.68
C ASP A 13 -4.92 14.39 1.79
N VAL A 14 -6.12 14.83 2.14
CA VAL A 14 -7.32 14.59 1.31
C VAL A 14 -7.14 15.29 -0.04
N GLY A 15 -7.31 14.53 -1.12
CA GLY A 15 -7.19 15.05 -2.49
C GLY A 15 -5.76 15.15 -3.04
N THR A 16 -4.75 14.62 -2.34
CA THR A 16 -3.35 14.71 -2.77
C THR A 16 -2.77 13.38 -3.29
N ALA A 17 -3.59 12.34 -3.47
CA ALA A 17 -3.12 11.08 -4.03
C ALA A 17 -2.54 11.32 -5.43
N SER A 18 -1.33 10.84 -5.67
CA SER A 18 -0.64 11.02 -6.95
C SER A 18 -0.24 9.69 -7.57
N SER A 19 1.02 9.26 -7.47
CA SER A 19 1.52 8.03 -8.08
C SER A 19 1.66 6.87 -7.09
N GLU A 20 1.71 7.12 -5.79
CA GLU A 20 1.91 6.07 -4.80
C GLU A 20 0.64 5.23 -4.59
N PHE A 21 0.82 3.92 -4.57
CA PHE A 21 -0.22 2.94 -4.25
C PHE A 21 0.29 1.95 -3.21
N PHE A 22 -0.63 1.23 -2.58
CA PHE A 22 -0.30 0.13 -1.68
C PHE A 22 -1.21 -1.06 -1.92
N ILE A 23 -0.74 -2.24 -1.48
CA ILE A 23 -1.48 -3.50 -1.51
C ILE A 23 -1.74 -3.93 -0.08
N CYS A 24 -2.99 -4.23 0.27
CA CYS A 24 -3.32 -4.78 1.58
C CYS A 24 -2.80 -6.21 1.71
N VAL A 25 -2.03 -6.50 2.76
CA VAL A 25 -1.69 -7.87 3.18
C VAL A 25 -2.50 -8.17 4.44
N GLY A 26 -3.48 -9.06 4.31
CA GLY A 26 -4.56 -9.26 5.26
C GLY A 26 -5.67 -8.20 5.16
N ASP A 27 -6.75 -8.41 5.93
CA ASP A 27 -7.85 -7.45 6.01
C ASP A 27 -7.46 -6.23 6.86
N GLN A 28 -7.68 -5.04 6.32
CA GLN A 28 -7.30 -3.75 6.90
C GLN A 28 -8.50 -2.80 7.00
N PRO A 29 -9.56 -3.17 7.75
CA PRO A 29 -10.80 -2.38 7.80
C PRO A 29 -10.62 -0.98 8.39
N GLY A 30 -9.50 -0.69 9.06
CA GLY A 30 -9.19 0.66 9.54
C GLY A 30 -8.91 1.67 8.43
N LEU A 31 -8.59 1.21 7.21
CA LEU A 31 -8.31 2.06 6.04
C LEU A 31 -9.58 2.51 5.30
N ASP A 32 -10.73 1.96 5.71
CA ASP A 32 -12.03 2.24 5.12
C ASP A 32 -12.50 3.68 5.41
N TYR A 33 -13.32 4.23 4.50
CA TYR A 33 -14.02 5.50 4.72
C TYR A 33 -14.83 5.47 6.04
N GLY A 34 -14.77 6.57 6.79
CA GLY A 34 -15.41 6.73 8.10
C GLY A 34 -14.68 6.06 9.26
N LYS A 35 -13.45 5.59 9.06
CA LYS A 35 -12.62 4.94 10.10
C LYS A 35 -11.47 5.83 10.55
N PHE A 36 -10.94 5.53 11.73
CA PHE A 36 -10.06 6.42 12.48
C PHE A 36 -8.57 6.31 12.15
N ARG A 37 -8.18 5.68 11.03
CA ARG A 37 -6.76 5.58 10.67
C ARG A 37 -6.10 6.94 10.47
N ASN A 38 -6.84 7.87 9.85
CA ASN A 38 -6.43 9.26 9.63
C ASN A 38 -7.43 10.19 10.35
N PRO A 39 -7.00 11.33 10.90
CA PRO A 39 -7.89 12.26 11.60
C PRO A 39 -9.08 12.74 10.76
N ASP A 40 -8.90 12.87 9.44
CA ASP A 40 -9.94 13.26 8.49
C ASP A 40 -11.03 12.20 8.25
N SER A 41 -10.81 10.95 8.69
CA SER A 41 -11.72 9.81 8.49
C SER A 41 -12.11 9.51 7.03
N GLN A 42 -11.40 10.05 6.04
CA GLN A 42 -11.70 9.83 4.62
C GLN A 42 -11.19 8.47 4.10
N GLY A 43 -10.38 7.77 4.88
CA GLY A 43 -9.78 6.50 4.48
C GLY A 43 -8.88 6.63 3.25
N PHE A 44 -8.76 5.54 2.49
CA PHE A 44 -8.00 5.46 1.25
C PHE A 44 -8.86 4.92 0.11
N ALA A 45 -8.61 5.37 -1.12
CA ALA A 45 -9.41 4.96 -2.27
C ALA A 45 -8.94 3.60 -2.79
N ALA A 46 -9.74 2.55 -2.57
CA ALA A 46 -9.54 1.24 -3.19
C ALA A 46 -9.97 1.28 -4.67
N PHE A 47 -9.11 0.81 -5.58
CA PHE A 47 -9.36 0.88 -7.03
C PHE A 47 -9.06 -0.42 -7.78
N GLY A 48 -8.55 -1.44 -7.10
CA GLY A 48 -8.28 -2.74 -7.71
C GLY A 48 -8.05 -3.84 -6.67
N GLN A 49 -7.77 -5.04 -7.15
CA GLN A 49 -7.37 -6.17 -6.33
C GLN A 49 -6.38 -7.03 -7.10
N VAL A 50 -5.36 -7.54 -6.41
CA VAL A 50 -4.43 -8.52 -6.97
C VAL A 50 -5.20 -9.82 -7.26
N VAL A 51 -5.28 -10.19 -8.53
CA VAL A 51 -5.94 -11.44 -8.98
C VAL A 51 -4.99 -12.64 -9.06
N SER A 52 -3.69 -12.39 -9.16
CA SER A 52 -2.63 -13.39 -9.19
C SER A 52 -1.32 -12.80 -8.66
N GLY A 53 -0.44 -13.64 -8.10
CA GLY A 53 0.86 -13.20 -7.58
C GLY A 53 0.86 -12.66 -6.14
N MET A 54 -0.18 -12.94 -5.34
CA MET A 54 -0.18 -12.56 -3.92
C MET A 54 0.91 -13.26 -3.09
N ASP A 55 1.42 -14.41 -3.55
CA ASP A 55 2.61 -15.05 -2.99
C ASP A 55 3.87 -14.18 -3.15
N VAL A 56 4.02 -13.48 -4.28
CA VAL A 56 5.11 -12.52 -4.52
C VAL A 56 4.99 -11.34 -3.56
N VAL A 57 3.78 -10.78 -3.41
CA VAL A 57 3.52 -9.68 -2.44
C VAL A 57 3.91 -10.11 -1.02
N ARG A 58 3.52 -11.32 -0.60
CA ARG A 58 3.86 -11.86 0.74
C ARG A 58 5.36 -12.14 0.89
N ARG A 59 6.08 -12.43 -0.18
CA ARG A 59 7.53 -12.55 -0.13
C ARG A 59 8.21 -11.18 0.02
N ILE A 60 7.71 -10.15 -0.67
CA ILE A 60 8.26 -8.79 -0.59
C ILE A 60 8.15 -8.23 0.83
N ILE A 61 7.00 -8.35 1.50
CA ILE A 61 6.79 -7.81 2.86
C ILE A 61 7.67 -8.49 3.93
N GLN A 62 8.27 -9.65 3.62
CA GLN A 62 9.17 -10.39 4.51
C GLN A 62 10.66 -10.09 4.25
N LEU A 63 10.99 -9.28 3.24
CA LEU A 63 12.37 -8.92 2.95
C LEU A 63 12.97 -8.05 4.07
N PRO A 64 14.30 -8.03 4.22
CA PRO A 64 14.97 -7.17 5.19
C PRO A 64 14.58 -5.70 5.04
N ALA A 65 14.11 -5.11 6.13
CA ALA A 65 13.76 -3.70 6.24
C ALA A 65 14.67 -2.98 7.24
N GLY A 66 14.61 -1.65 7.23
CA GLY A 66 15.50 -0.79 8.02
C GLY A 66 16.26 0.25 7.19
N GLY A 67 15.91 0.43 5.91
CA GLY A 67 16.40 1.53 5.09
C GLY A 67 16.02 2.90 5.65
N ALA A 68 16.67 3.94 5.12
CA ALA A 68 16.39 5.32 5.50
C ALA A 68 14.93 5.68 5.23
N SER A 69 14.31 6.40 6.15
CA SER A 69 12.91 6.81 6.08
C SER A 69 12.76 8.24 6.57
N GLU A 70 12.10 9.08 5.78
CA GLU A 70 11.77 10.47 6.12
C GLU A 70 10.43 10.60 6.89
N SER A 71 9.73 9.48 7.10
CA SER A 71 8.42 9.43 7.76
C SER A 71 8.42 8.46 8.94
N ASP A 72 7.73 8.86 10.02
CA ASP A 72 7.49 7.99 11.18
C ASP A 72 6.62 6.79 10.82
N TYR A 73 5.75 6.91 9.81
CA TYR A 73 4.89 5.81 9.37
C TYR A 73 5.65 4.67 8.71
N THR A 74 6.80 4.97 8.09
CA THR A 74 7.60 4.00 7.32
C THR A 74 8.94 3.70 7.98
N LYS A 75 9.22 4.30 9.15
CA LYS A 75 10.46 4.06 9.90
C LYS A 75 10.59 2.57 10.24
N GLY A 76 11.72 1.98 9.87
CA GLY A 76 11.99 0.55 10.04
C GLY A 76 11.25 -0.37 9.06
N GLN A 77 10.47 0.18 8.13
CA GLN A 77 9.66 -0.58 7.17
C GLN A 77 10.16 -0.42 5.72
N ILE A 78 11.06 0.52 5.45
CA ILE A 78 11.71 0.66 4.15
C ILE A 78 12.69 -0.51 3.94
N LEU A 79 12.55 -1.21 2.80
CA LEU A 79 13.45 -2.30 2.44
C LEU A 79 14.89 -1.78 2.30
N THR A 80 15.87 -2.58 2.77
CA THR A 80 17.28 -2.20 2.63
C THR A 80 17.75 -2.32 1.18
N GLU A 81 17.18 -3.26 0.43
CA GLU A 81 17.38 -3.44 -1.01
C GLU A 81 16.03 -3.21 -1.71
N PRO A 82 15.92 -2.22 -2.62
CA PRO A 82 14.66 -1.91 -3.30
C PRO A 82 14.14 -3.06 -4.18
N VAL A 83 12.81 -3.23 -4.21
CA VAL A 83 12.14 -4.09 -5.19
C VAL A 83 11.60 -3.22 -6.32
N GLU A 84 12.22 -3.32 -7.50
CA GLU A 84 11.87 -2.49 -8.65
C GLU A 84 10.67 -3.05 -9.42
N ILE A 85 9.74 -2.16 -9.81
CA ILE A 85 8.72 -2.47 -10.81
C ILE A 85 9.36 -2.27 -12.20
N ILE A 86 9.84 -3.35 -12.80
CA ILE A 86 10.64 -3.31 -14.05
C ILE A 86 9.79 -2.89 -15.25
N SER A 87 8.53 -3.31 -15.33
CA SER A 87 7.62 -2.93 -16.41
C SER A 87 6.16 -3.04 -15.98
N VAL A 88 5.30 -2.23 -16.61
CA VAL A 88 3.85 -2.27 -16.44
C VAL A 88 3.20 -2.37 -17.82
N ARG A 89 2.19 -3.23 -17.95
CA ARG A 89 1.41 -3.39 -19.19
C ARG A 89 -0.06 -3.40 -18.85
N ARG A 90 -0.84 -2.65 -19.63
CA ARG A 90 -2.30 -2.77 -19.63
C ARG A 90 -2.66 -3.89 -20.60
N SER A 91 -3.39 -4.91 -20.14
CA SER A 91 -4.02 -5.87 -21.03
C SER A 91 -5.22 -5.22 -21.70
N GLU A 92 -5.36 -5.44 -23.00
CA GLU A 92 -6.57 -5.09 -23.76
C GLU A 92 -7.71 -6.08 -23.48
#